data_AF-A0A523REM3-F1
#
_entry.id   AF-A0A523REM3-F1
#
_cell.length_a   1.000
_cell.length_b   1.000
_cell.length_c   1.000
_cell.angle_alpha   90.00
_cell.angle_beta   90.00
_cell.angle_gamma   90.00
#
_symmetry.space_group_name_H-M   'P 1'
#
loop_
_entity.id
_entity.type
_entity.pdbx_description
1 polymer ?
#
loop_
_entity_poly.entity_id
_entity_poly.type
_entity_poly.pdbx_seq_one_letter_code
_entity_poly.pdbx_strand_id
1 'polypeptide(L)'
;EDSCLDVVKRSLKLVQLEGGDGVKLGGVEIPREDFYKIRDRRLAQDGIETIDDRLLPQYLPKYAVRWTDLAPLLRRQRAELSVELTKLYLVNGRAVITPRDLWDLFSKFIAVRAEEYVASVYERFSDIGAPSKRLAEVGERISSLLPSELELRERFARVPSGKLRPEFFPSCVKIAMGGVGSGLRNYAITVLLTSFLSYARASPPPAATRIGDFIKDIPVIRDEIAAPIFEAAERCKPPFFKDQPQEKANIYYHLGFGMTAEPRPEESGKSKWYRVPNCSKIQMSAPPLCDPDELCRKIKNPLTYYFRRLSEHARSGTGG
;
A
#
# COMPACT_ATOMS: atom_id res chain seq x y z
N GLU A 1 26.04 -29.22 -2.30
CA GLU A 1 25.86 -27.88 -1.72
C GLU A 1 24.39 -27.48 -1.81
N ASP A 2 23.95 -26.68 -0.85
CA ASP A 2 22.58 -26.61 -0.35
C ASP A 2 21.67 -25.75 -1.25
N SER A 3 20.71 -26.37 -1.96
CA SER A 3 19.77 -25.72 -2.89
C SER A 3 19.12 -24.46 -2.31
N CYS A 4 18.88 -24.43 -1.00
CA CYS A 4 18.31 -23.28 -0.31
C CYS A 4 19.25 -22.05 -0.31
N LEU A 5 20.55 -22.24 -0.10
CA LEU A 5 21.52 -21.14 -0.09
C LEU A 5 21.66 -20.50 -1.47
N ASP A 6 21.51 -21.28 -2.55
CA ASP A 6 21.56 -20.75 -3.91
C ASP A 6 20.39 -19.83 -4.21
N VAL A 7 19.20 -20.11 -3.66
CA VAL A 7 18.05 -19.20 -3.75
C VAL A 7 18.33 -17.90 -3.00
N VAL A 8 18.90 -17.98 -1.79
CA VAL A 8 19.22 -16.77 -1.00
C VAL A 8 20.27 -15.92 -1.71
N LYS A 9 21.31 -16.54 -2.29
CA LYS A 9 22.36 -15.85 -3.06
C LYS A 9 21.84 -15.04 -4.26
N ARG A 10 20.67 -15.38 -4.81
CA ARG A 10 20.01 -14.58 -5.86
C ARG A 10 19.47 -13.25 -5.34
N SER A 11 19.15 -13.19 -4.04
CA SER A 11 18.56 -12.01 -3.39
C SER A 11 19.57 -11.21 -2.57
N LEU A 12 20.57 -11.87 -1.99
CA LEU A 12 21.60 -11.28 -1.13
C LEU A 12 22.99 -11.68 -1.60
N LYS A 13 23.89 -10.72 -1.81
CA LYS A 13 25.28 -11.04 -2.16
C LYS A 13 26.07 -11.43 -0.91
N LEU A 14 25.94 -12.71 -0.56
CA LEU A 14 26.60 -13.33 0.58
C LEU A 14 28.07 -13.64 0.28
N VAL A 15 28.91 -13.41 1.28
CA VAL A 15 30.29 -13.89 1.32
C VAL A 15 30.46 -14.67 2.62
N GLN A 16 31.14 -15.81 2.57
CA GLN A 16 31.45 -16.59 3.76
C GLN A 16 32.66 -15.98 4.46
N LEU A 17 32.65 -15.94 5.79
CA LEU A 17 33.81 -15.50 6.56
C LEU A 17 34.95 -16.53 6.42
N GLU A 18 36.17 -16.03 6.34
CA GLU A 18 37.38 -16.84 6.25
C GLU A 18 37.75 -17.37 7.65
N GLY A 19 38.08 -18.66 7.74
CA GLY A 19 38.50 -19.32 8.98
C GLY A 19 40.00 -19.62 9.02
N GLY A 20 40.60 -19.60 10.23
CA GLY A 20 42.04 -19.80 10.49
C GLY A 20 42.41 -19.29 11.90
N ASP A 21 43.59 -18.66 12.04
CA ASP A 21 43.99 -17.90 13.25
C ASP A 21 43.17 -16.59 13.39
N GLY A 22 41.86 -16.71 13.58
CA GLY A 22 40.91 -15.60 13.62
C GLY A 22 39.91 -15.60 12.48
N VAL A 23 38.74 -14.98 12.71
CA VAL A 23 37.66 -14.87 11.72
C VAL A 23 37.87 -13.61 10.91
N LYS A 24 38.00 -13.74 9.58
CA LYS A 24 38.36 -12.62 8.70
C LYS A 24 37.29 -12.33 7.63
N LEU A 25 37.20 -11.07 7.23
CA LEU A 25 36.38 -10.62 6.12
C LEU A 25 37.21 -9.71 5.20
N GLY A 26 37.66 -10.25 4.06
CA GLY A 26 38.45 -9.49 3.09
C GLY A 26 39.75 -8.95 3.69
N GLY A 27 40.48 -9.80 4.43
CA GLY A 27 41.74 -9.46 5.08
C GLY A 27 41.63 -8.68 6.39
N VAL A 28 40.43 -8.22 6.79
CA VAL A 28 40.21 -7.60 8.10
C VAL A 28 39.78 -8.66 9.11
N GLU A 29 40.52 -8.76 10.21
CA GLU A 29 40.19 -9.63 11.33
C GLU A 29 39.06 -9.03 12.18
N ILE A 30 38.06 -9.86 12.47
CA ILE A 30 36.97 -9.50 13.37
C ILE A 30 37.43 -9.83 14.79
N PRO A 31 37.48 -8.84 15.70
CA PRO A 31 37.88 -9.09 17.08
C PRO A 31 37.04 -10.20 17.71
N ARG A 32 37.70 -11.10 18.45
CA ARG A 32 37.03 -12.25 19.09
C ARG A 32 35.89 -11.82 20.02
N GLU A 33 36.06 -10.70 20.72
CA GLU A 33 35.03 -10.13 21.57
C GLU A 33 33.77 -9.74 20.78
N ASP A 34 33.95 -9.08 19.63
CA ASP A 34 32.83 -8.63 18.81
C ASP A 34 32.13 -9.82 18.13
N PHE A 35 32.88 -10.83 17.73
CA PHE A 35 32.34 -12.10 17.24
C PHE A 35 31.35 -12.73 18.24
N TYR A 36 31.71 -12.76 19.53
CA TYR A 36 30.82 -13.27 20.57
C TYR A 36 29.70 -12.30 20.94
N LYS A 37 29.92 -10.98 20.92
CA LYS A 37 28.84 -9.99 21.10
C LYS A 37 27.73 -10.16 20.05
N ILE A 38 28.09 -10.42 18.78
CA ILE A 38 27.11 -10.67 17.72
C ILE A 38 26.28 -11.93 18.03
N ARG A 39 26.93 -13.02 18.45
CA ARG A 39 26.27 -14.26 18.88
C ARG A 39 25.31 -14.01 20.04
N ASP A 40 25.81 -13.42 21.12
CA ASP A 40 25.07 -13.25 22.39
C ASP A 40 23.86 -12.35 22.20
N ARG A 41 24.01 -11.28 21.42
CA ARG A 41 22.89 -10.42 21.03
C ARG A 41 21.80 -11.21 20.32
N ARG A 42 22.16 -12.15 19.44
CA ARG A 42 21.17 -12.91 18.68
C ARG A 42 20.49 -13.98 19.53
N LEU A 43 21.23 -14.64 20.41
CA LEU A 43 20.66 -15.56 21.41
C LEU A 43 19.64 -14.82 22.31
N ALA A 44 19.99 -13.63 22.79
CA ALA A 44 19.10 -12.80 23.59
C ALA A 44 17.84 -12.38 22.83
N GLN A 45 17.95 -12.03 21.53
CA GLN A 45 16.80 -11.69 20.69
C GLN A 45 15.82 -12.84 20.50
N ASP A 46 16.33 -14.07 20.40
CA ASP A 46 15.50 -15.28 20.28
C ASP A 46 15.04 -15.82 21.66
N GLY A 47 15.39 -15.16 22.77
CA GLY A 47 14.99 -15.56 24.12
C GLY A 47 15.66 -16.85 24.62
N ILE A 48 16.85 -17.16 24.13
CA ILE A 48 17.58 -18.39 24.47
C ILE A 48 18.51 -18.13 25.65
N GLU A 49 18.15 -18.68 26.81
CA GLU A 49 18.93 -18.55 28.04
C GLU A 49 19.98 -19.67 28.21
N THR A 50 19.68 -20.88 27.71
CA THR A 50 20.59 -22.03 27.80
C THR A 50 21.13 -22.38 26.42
N ILE A 51 22.45 -22.40 26.28
CA ILE A 51 23.13 -22.69 25.01
C ILE A 51 23.19 -24.20 24.81
N ASP A 52 22.40 -24.71 23.86
CA ASP A 52 22.54 -26.06 23.32
C ASP A 52 23.64 -26.07 22.25
N ASP A 53 24.64 -26.93 22.39
CA ASP A 53 25.74 -27.10 21.43
C ASP A 53 25.24 -27.44 20.01
N ARG A 54 24.05 -28.04 19.89
CA ARG A 54 23.41 -28.33 18.59
C ARG A 54 22.89 -27.05 17.92
N LEU A 55 22.47 -26.07 18.70
CA LEU A 55 21.96 -24.78 18.22
C LEU A 55 23.06 -23.74 18.07
N LEU A 56 24.17 -23.88 18.79
CA LEU A 56 25.25 -22.89 18.77
C LEU A 56 25.75 -22.52 17.34
N PRO A 57 25.90 -23.46 16.38
CA PRO A 57 26.40 -23.12 15.04
C PRO A 57 25.56 -22.11 14.25
N GLN A 58 24.23 -22.05 14.48
CA GLN A 58 23.36 -21.08 13.79
C GLN A 58 23.45 -19.66 14.37
N TYR A 59 24.05 -19.50 15.55
CA TYR A 59 24.25 -18.22 16.23
C TYR A 59 25.68 -17.67 16.09
N LEU A 60 26.61 -18.45 15.55
CA LEU A 60 27.97 -17.99 15.29
C LEU A 60 28.02 -17.22 13.96
N PRO A 61 28.68 -16.05 13.91
CA PRO A 61 28.89 -15.33 12.66
C PRO A 61 29.55 -16.22 11.60
N LYS A 62 28.95 -16.27 10.41
CA LYS A 62 29.41 -17.15 9.31
C LYS A 62 29.41 -16.46 7.96
N TYR A 63 28.55 -15.46 7.79
CA TYR A 63 28.37 -14.79 6.51
C TYR A 63 28.52 -13.27 6.66
N ALA A 64 28.75 -12.61 5.54
CA ALA A 64 28.70 -11.16 5.44
C ALA A 64 27.89 -10.76 4.20
N VAL A 65 27.06 -9.74 4.33
CA VAL A 65 26.21 -9.19 3.26
C VAL A 65 26.47 -7.70 3.10
N ARG A 66 26.42 -7.16 1.88
CA ARG A 66 26.56 -5.71 1.71
C ARG A 66 25.38 -5.01 2.37
N TRP A 67 25.64 -3.97 3.16
CA TRP A 67 24.55 -3.26 3.86
C TRP A 67 23.55 -2.65 2.86
N THR A 68 24.01 -2.26 1.67
CA THR A 68 23.16 -1.74 0.59
C THR A 68 22.18 -2.77 0.04
N ASP A 69 22.53 -4.06 0.08
CA ASP A 69 21.62 -5.11 -0.36
C ASP A 69 20.44 -5.22 0.60
N LEU A 70 20.58 -4.75 1.85
CA LEU A 70 19.51 -4.68 2.85
C LEU A 70 18.64 -3.41 2.73
N ALA A 71 18.91 -2.52 1.77
CA ALA A 71 18.17 -1.26 1.61
C ALA A 71 16.64 -1.41 1.49
N PRO A 72 16.07 -2.47 0.89
CA PRO A 72 14.62 -2.69 0.91
C PRO A 72 14.04 -2.94 2.31
N LEU A 73 14.85 -3.43 3.25
CA LEU A 73 14.47 -3.64 4.65
C LEU A 73 14.78 -2.41 5.51
N LEU A 74 15.90 -1.72 5.25
CA LEU A 74 16.28 -0.50 5.98
C LEU A 74 15.30 0.66 5.76
N ARG A 75 14.64 0.72 4.60
CA ARG A 75 13.70 1.80 4.23
C ARG A 75 12.27 1.58 4.76
N ARG A 76 12.02 0.51 5.51
CA ARG A 76 10.68 0.19 6.02
C ARG A 76 10.54 0.72 7.44
N GLN A 77 9.40 1.35 7.71
CA GLN A 77 9.04 1.83 9.05
C GLN A 77 8.30 0.77 9.88
N ARG A 78 7.89 -0.36 9.28
CA ARG A 78 7.26 -1.47 10.04
C ARG A 78 8.34 -2.19 10.83
N ALA A 79 8.32 -2.04 12.15
CA ALA A 79 9.32 -2.59 13.07
C ALA A 79 9.67 -4.07 12.77
N GLU A 80 8.64 -4.90 12.54
CA GLU A 80 8.77 -6.34 12.29
C GLU A 80 9.54 -6.70 11.00
N LEU A 81 9.44 -5.87 9.95
CA LEU A 81 10.09 -6.11 8.65
C LEU A 81 11.33 -5.23 8.46
N SER A 82 11.50 -4.23 9.33
CA SER A 82 12.60 -3.30 9.28
C SER A 82 13.88 -3.91 9.85
N VAL A 83 15.00 -3.43 9.34
CA VAL A 83 16.32 -3.66 9.92
C VAL A 83 16.88 -2.29 10.26
N GLU A 84 17.40 -2.12 11.47
CA GLU A 84 18.08 -0.89 11.84
C GLU A 84 19.55 -1.02 11.52
N LEU A 85 20.10 -0.04 10.80
CA LEU A 85 21.52 -0.02 10.44
C LEU A 85 22.42 0.01 11.69
N THR A 86 21.97 0.69 12.75
CA THR A 86 22.65 0.77 14.06
C THR A 86 22.74 -0.59 14.77
N LYS A 87 21.90 -1.55 14.41
CA LYS A 87 21.93 -2.93 14.91
C LYS A 87 22.81 -3.83 14.04
N LEU A 88 23.47 -3.34 13.00
CA LEU A 88 24.36 -4.15 12.17
C LEU A 88 25.82 -3.95 12.59
N TYR A 89 26.56 -5.04 12.70
CA TYR A 89 28.02 -4.97 12.84
C TYR A 89 28.64 -4.86 11.45
N LEU A 90 29.19 -3.69 11.13
CA LEU A 90 29.67 -3.36 9.79
C LEU A 90 31.20 -3.42 9.71
N VAL A 91 31.71 -4.19 8.76
CA VAL A 91 33.14 -4.24 8.40
C VAL A 91 33.26 -4.04 6.91
N ASN A 92 34.04 -3.05 6.47
CA ASN A 92 34.27 -2.73 5.05
C ASN A 92 32.97 -2.68 4.21
N GLY A 93 31.94 -2.01 4.72
CA GLY A 93 30.65 -1.86 4.02
C GLY A 93 29.81 -3.15 3.96
N ARG A 94 30.11 -4.15 4.78
CA ARG A 94 29.35 -5.39 4.89
C ARG A 94 28.89 -5.63 6.31
N ALA A 95 27.63 -6.02 6.46
CA ALA A 95 27.08 -6.50 7.72
C ALA A 95 27.50 -7.95 7.94
N VAL A 96 28.15 -8.21 9.07
CA VAL A 96 28.48 -9.55 9.54
C VAL A 96 27.23 -10.16 10.17
N ILE A 97 26.86 -11.37 9.73
CA ILE A 97 25.61 -12.01 10.09
C ILE A 97 25.81 -13.51 10.43
N THR A 98 24.94 -14.00 11.29
CA THR A 98 24.84 -15.43 11.64
C THR A 98 23.96 -16.18 10.63
N PRO A 99 24.01 -17.52 10.57
CA PRO A 99 23.03 -18.30 9.81
C PRO A 99 21.58 -18.01 10.23
N ARG A 100 21.32 -17.76 11.51
CA ARG A 100 20.00 -17.38 12.01
C ARG A 100 19.53 -16.04 11.43
N ASP A 101 20.41 -15.04 11.43
CA ASP A 101 20.15 -13.72 10.81
C ASP A 101 19.87 -13.86 9.32
N LEU A 102 20.61 -14.73 8.62
CA LEU A 102 20.42 -14.96 7.20
C LEU A 102 18.97 -15.37 6.87
N TRP A 103 18.44 -16.34 7.61
CA TRP A 103 17.07 -16.82 7.41
C TRP A 103 16.03 -15.77 7.81
N ASP A 104 16.27 -15.03 8.89
CA ASP A 104 15.41 -13.92 9.30
C ASP A 104 15.33 -12.84 8.21
N LEU A 105 16.49 -12.35 7.74
CA LEU A 105 16.59 -11.38 6.66
C LEU A 105 15.91 -11.87 5.39
N PHE A 106 16.17 -13.13 4.99
CA PHE A 106 15.58 -13.69 3.79
C PHE A 106 14.05 -13.80 3.87
N SER A 107 13.52 -14.20 5.04
CA SER A 107 12.07 -14.23 5.27
C SER A 107 11.42 -12.86 5.13
N LYS A 108 12.06 -11.81 5.67
CA LYS A 108 11.64 -10.40 5.52
C LYS A 108 11.68 -9.95 4.07
N PHE A 109 12.71 -10.35 3.31
CA PHE A 109 12.79 -10.08 1.87
C PHE A 109 11.63 -10.69 1.10
N ILE A 110 11.31 -11.97 1.36
CA ILE A 110 10.17 -12.64 0.73
C ILE A 110 8.88 -11.91 1.07
N ALA A 111 8.67 -11.55 2.34
CA ALA A 111 7.49 -10.83 2.78
C ALA A 111 7.32 -9.50 2.02
N VAL A 112 8.39 -8.69 1.93
CA VAL A 112 8.36 -7.41 1.19
C VAL A 112 8.04 -7.63 -0.30
N ARG A 113 8.66 -8.62 -0.94
CA ARG A 113 8.39 -8.94 -2.36
C ARG A 113 6.97 -9.44 -2.58
N ALA A 114 6.44 -10.23 -1.65
CA ALA A 114 5.07 -10.71 -1.70
C ALA A 114 4.07 -9.55 -1.55
N GLU A 115 4.30 -8.62 -0.62
CA GLU A 115 3.48 -7.41 -0.45
C GLU A 115 3.46 -6.57 -1.74
N GLU A 116 4.63 -6.32 -2.33
CA GLU A 116 4.76 -5.57 -3.59
C GLU A 116 4.05 -6.28 -4.74
N TYR A 117 4.18 -7.61 -4.82
CA TYR A 117 3.50 -8.40 -5.84
C TYR A 117 1.98 -8.33 -5.69
N VAL A 118 1.44 -8.52 -4.48
CA VAL A 118 0.01 -8.43 -4.20
C VAL A 118 -0.54 -7.05 -4.56
N ALA A 119 0.18 -5.98 -4.21
CA ALA A 119 -0.18 -4.63 -4.62
C ALA A 119 -0.23 -4.48 -6.15
N SER A 120 0.75 -5.04 -6.87
CA SER A 120 0.75 -5.01 -8.34
C SER A 120 -0.39 -5.82 -8.98
N VAL A 121 -0.80 -6.93 -8.35
CA VAL A 121 -1.95 -7.74 -8.77
C VAL A 121 -3.24 -6.94 -8.60
N TYR A 122 -3.40 -6.25 -7.48
CA TYR A 122 -4.53 -5.37 -7.21
C TYR A 122 -4.68 -4.27 -8.27
N GLU A 123 -3.57 -3.63 -8.65
CA GLU A 123 -3.57 -2.61 -9.70
C GLU A 123 -4.01 -3.19 -11.05
N ARG A 124 -3.53 -4.39 -11.42
CA ARG A 124 -3.93 -5.06 -12.67
C ARG A 124 -5.42 -5.41 -12.71
N PHE A 125 -6.01 -5.81 -11.58
CA PHE A 125 -7.46 -6.00 -11.53
C PHE A 125 -8.20 -4.68 -11.68
N SER A 126 -7.69 -3.58 -11.13
CA SER A 126 -8.30 -2.27 -11.38
C SER A 126 -8.34 -1.90 -12.88
N ASP A 127 -7.43 -2.44 -13.70
CA ASP A 127 -7.38 -2.22 -15.15
C ASP A 127 -8.35 -3.11 -15.95
N ILE A 128 -8.52 -4.37 -15.55
CA ILE A 128 -9.26 -5.40 -16.32
C ILE A 128 -10.67 -5.65 -15.73
N GLY A 129 -10.93 -5.24 -14.48
CA GLY A 129 -12.19 -5.40 -13.78
C GLY A 129 -12.10 -6.32 -12.55
N ALA A 130 -13.09 -7.18 -12.35
CA ALA A 130 -13.09 -8.10 -11.21
C ALA A 130 -12.01 -9.19 -11.36
N PRO A 131 -11.42 -9.70 -10.26
CA PRO A 131 -10.57 -10.88 -10.31
C PRO A 131 -11.33 -12.08 -10.89
N SER A 132 -10.59 -13.06 -11.43
CA SER A 132 -11.21 -14.30 -11.92
C SER A 132 -11.95 -15.01 -10.77
N LYS A 133 -13.03 -15.74 -11.10
CA LYS A 133 -13.86 -16.45 -10.11
C LYS A 133 -13.02 -17.34 -9.19
N ARG A 134 -12.04 -18.07 -9.74
CA ARG A 134 -11.12 -18.91 -8.95
C ARG A 134 -10.31 -18.12 -7.93
N LEU A 135 -9.83 -16.93 -8.27
CA LEU A 135 -9.07 -16.11 -7.34
C LEU A 135 -9.97 -15.52 -6.25
N ALA A 136 -11.21 -15.16 -6.58
CA ALA A 136 -12.19 -14.73 -5.60
C ALA A 136 -12.51 -15.87 -4.60
N GLU A 137 -12.77 -17.09 -5.08
CA GLU A 137 -13.02 -18.27 -4.25
C GLU A 137 -11.84 -18.59 -3.31
N VAL A 138 -10.60 -18.47 -3.81
CA VAL A 138 -9.41 -18.63 -2.97
C VAL A 138 -9.34 -17.55 -1.89
N GLY A 139 -9.62 -16.30 -2.24
CA GLY A 139 -9.64 -15.18 -1.29
C GLY A 139 -10.69 -15.36 -0.20
N GLU A 140 -11.90 -15.79 -0.56
CA GLU A 140 -12.97 -16.09 0.39
C GLU A 140 -12.60 -17.25 1.32
N ARG A 141 -12.01 -18.32 0.77
CA ARG A 141 -11.56 -19.47 1.57
C ARG A 141 -10.41 -19.13 2.50
N ILE A 142 -9.49 -18.25 2.09
CA ILE A 142 -8.46 -17.74 3.00
C ILE A 142 -9.14 -16.91 4.10
N SER A 143 -10.06 -16.02 3.75
CA SER A 143 -10.78 -15.17 4.70
C SER A 143 -11.58 -15.98 5.72
N SER A 144 -12.17 -17.12 5.35
CA SER A 144 -12.94 -17.96 6.27
C SER A 144 -12.07 -18.76 7.25
N LEU A 145 -10.77 -18.91 6.95
CA LEU A 145 -9.79 -19.55 7.83
C LEU A 145 -9.14 -18.55 8.80
N LEU A 146 -9.34 -17.25 8.59
CA LEU A 146 -8.84 -16.22 9.50
C LEU A 146 -9.78 -16.09 10.71
N PRO A 147 -9.24 -15.96 11.94
CA PRO A 147 -10.07 -15.72 13.13
C PRO A 147 -10.93 -14.47 12.96
N SER A 148 -12.15 -14.47 13.52
CA SER A 148 -13.04 -13.30 13.47
C SER A 148 -12.45 -12.08 14.19
N GLU A 149 -11.63 -12.27 15.24
CA GLU A 149 -10.89 -11.16 15.87
C GLU A 149 -9.75 -10.64 14.99
N LEU A 150 -9.26 -11.48 14.07
CA LEU A 150 -8.36 -11.11 12.98
C LEU A 150 -9.17 -10.51 11.82
N GLU A 151 -10.19 -9.71 12.10
CA GLU A 151 -10.59 -8.67 11.15
C GLU A 151 -9.28 -8.00 10.73
N LEU A 152 -8.99 -8.01 9.44
CA LEU A 152 -7.85 -7.35 8.80
C LEU A 152 -7.91 -5.82 9.01
N ARG A 153 -7.93 -5.38 10.27
CA ARG A 153 -7.92 -4.00 10.74
C ARG A 153 -6.53 -3.37 10.55
N GLU A 154 -5.49 -4.17 10.34
CA GLU A 154 -4.11 -3.65 10.37
C GLU A 154 -3.24 -3.92 9.12
N ARG A 155 -3.65 -4.74 8.14
CA ARG A 155 -2.67 -5.31 7.18
C ARG A 155 -2.67 -4.78 5.75
N PHE A 156 -3.77 -4.24 5.29
CA PHE A 156 -3.74 -3.08 4.40
C PHE A 156 -4.15 -1.95 5.33
N ALA A 157 -3.54 -0.77 5.24
CA ALA A 157 -4.17 0.37 5.89
C ALA A 157 -5.61 0.43 5.35
N ARG A 158 -6.59 -0.06 6.11
CA ARG A 158 -7.91 0.56 6.13
C ARG A 158 -7.56 1.94 6.62
N VAL A 159 -7.13 2.78 5.68
CA VAL A 159 -7.03 4.20 5.89
C VAL A 159 -8.41 4.54 6.43
N PRO A 160 -8.51 4.98 7.69
CA PRO A 160 -9.77 4.94 8.40
C PRO A 160 -10.83 5.58 7.53
N SER A 161 -11.98 4.92 7.38
CA SER A 161 -13.16 5.61 6.88
C SER A 161 -13.26 6.92 7.68
N GLY A 162 -13.18 8.04 6.98
CA GLY A 162 -12.82 9.29 7.64
C GLY A 162 -12.90 10.44 6.67
N LYS A 163 -12.89 11.65 7.21
CA LYS A 163 -13.00 12.88 6.42
C LYS A 163 -11.98 12.87 5.29
N LEU A 164 -12.44 13.26 4.10
CA LEU A 164 -11.60 13.41 2.94
C LEU A 164 -10.46 14.40 3.22
N ARG A 165 -9.27 14.13 2.70
CA ARG A 165 -8.06 14.96 2.86
C ARG A 165 -7.57 15.46 1.49
N PRO A 166 -8.11 16.59 0.99
CA PRO A 166 -7.82 17.09 -0.36
C PRO A 166 -6.35 17.32 -0.66
N GLU A 167 -5.53 17.60 0.36
CA GLU A 167 -4.08 17.77 0.23
C GLU A 167 -3.40 16.54 -0.38
N PHE A 168 -3.95 15.34 -0.17
CA PHE A 168 -3.40 14.06 -0.66
C PHE A 168 -4.02 13.59 -1.97
N PHE A 169 -4.94 14.35 -2.56
CA PHE A 169 -5.54 13.97 -3.83
C PHE A 169 -4.50 13.98 -4.96
N PRO A 170 -4.60 13.04 -5.93
CA PRO A 170 -3.79 13.07 -7.14
C PRO A 170 -4.14 14.29 -8.00
N SER A 171 -3.25 14.66 -8.91
CA SER A 171 -3.43 15.84 -9.77
C SER A 171 -4.72 15.81 -10.59
N CYS A 172 -5.12 14.66 -11.14
CA CYS A 172 -6.36 14.54 -11.90
C CYS A 172 -7.62 14.88 -11.10
N VAL A 173 -7.64 14.54 -9.81
CA VAL A 173 -8.75 14.90 -8.92
C VAL A 173 -8.65 16.36 -8.51
N LYS A 174 -7.44 16.87 -8.21
CA LYS A 174 -7.23 18.29 -7.87
C LYS A 174 -7.65 19.22 -9.01
N ILE A 175 -7.29 18.89 -10.24
CA ILE A 175 -7.70 19.63 -11.44
C ILE A 175 -9.22 19.56 -11.62
N ALA A 176 -9.83 18.39 -11.47
CA ALA A 176 -11.29 18.26 -11.54
C ALA A 176 -12.01 19.10 -10.47
N MET A 177 -11.49 19.13 -9.24
CA MET A 177 -12.02 19.97 -8.14
C MET A 177 -11.88 21.48 -8.40
N GLY A 178 -10.87 21.88 -9.17
CA GLY A 178 -10.65 23.26 -9.59
C GLY A 178 -11.63 23.74 -10.68
N GLY A 179 -12.40 22.83 -11.26
CA GLY A 179 -13.29 23.11 -12.40
C GLY A 179 -12.57 22.99 -13.74
N VAL A 180 -13.31 22.54 -14.76
CA VAL A 180 -12.77 22.25 -16.09
C VAL A 180 -13.57 22.96 -17.19
N GLY A 181 -12.99 23.05 -18.39
CA GLY A 181 -13.66 23.59 -19.57
C GLY A 181 -14.79 22.69 -20.10
N SER A 182 -15.66 23.26 -20.94
CA SER A 182 -16.92 22.65 -21.40
C SER A 182 -16.81 21.20 -21.89
N GLY A 183 -15.76 20.86 -22.64
CA GLY A 183 -15.55 19.53 -23.24
C GLY A 183 -15.18 18.42 -22.25
N LEU A 184 -14.79 18.74 -21.01
CA LEU A 184 -14.33 17.75 -20.02
C LEU A 184 -15.29 17.55 -18.85
N ARG A 185 -16.29 18.44 -18.68
CA ARG A 185 -17.12 18.52 -17.46
C ARG A 185 -17.80 17.21 -17.09
N ASN A 186 -18.45 16.56 -18.06
CA ASN A 186 -19.13 15.28 -17.84
C ASN A 186 -18.19 14.20 -17.32
N TYR A 187 -17.01 14.05 -17.94
CA TYR A 187 -16.05 13.05 -17.50
C TYR A 187 -15.42 13.43 -16.15
N ALA A 188 -14.97 14.68 -16.00
CA ALA A 188 -14.27 15.13 -14.81
C ALA A 188 -15.17 15.11 -13.56
N ILE A 189 -16.41 15.61 -13.67
CA ILE A 189 -17.34 15.76 -12.55
C ILE A 189 -18.13 14.47 -12.32
N THR A 190 -18.95 14.05 -13.30
CA THR A 190 -19.88 12.93 -13.13
C THR A 190 -19.15 11.59 -13.01
N VAL A 191 -18.11 11.36 -13.83
CA VAL A 191 -17.41 10.06 -13.83
C VAL A 191 -16.28 10.01 -12.81
N LEU A 192 -15.25 10.86 -12.97
CA LEU A 192 -14.03 10.78 -12.18
C LEU A 192 -14.24 11.25 -10.73
N LEU A 193 -14.68 12.50 -10.53
CA LEU A 193 -14.74 13.10 -9.20
C LEU A 193 -15.77 12.38 -8.31
N THR A 194 -16.95 12.08 -8.85
CA THR A 194 -18.01 11.37 -8.12
C THR A 194 -17.58 9.99 -7.64
N SER A 195 -17.03 9.17 -8.53
CA SER A 195 -16.54 7.85 -8.15
C SER A 195 -15.36 7.95 -7.19
N PHE A 196 -14.41 8.87 -7.43
CA PHE A 196 -13.23 9.01 -6.58
C PHE A 196 -13.59 9.40 -5.15
N LEU A 197 -14.36 10.47 -4.94
CA LEU A 197 -14.68 10.96 -3.59
C LEU A 197 -15.51 9.94 -2.80
N SER A 198 -16.43 9.23 -3.46
CA SER A 198 -17.22 8.19 -2.79
C SER A 198 -16.37 7.01 -2.34
N TYR A 199 -15.48 6.49 -3.18
CA TYR A 199 -14.58 5.40 -2.81
C TYR A 199 -13.48 5.85 -1.81
N ALA A 200 -12.97 7.07 -1.96
CA ALA A 200 -12.01 7.66 -1.04
C ALA A 200 -12.58 7.82 0.38
N ARG A 201 -13.87 8.17 0.48
CA ARG A 201 -14.57 8.35 1.76
C ARG A 201 -15.05 7.04 2.39
N ALA A 202 -15.54 6.10 1.56
CA ALA A 202 -16.07 4.81 2.03
C ALA A 202 -14.96 3.77 2.28
N SER A 203 -13.82 3.87 1.58
CA SER A 203 -12.74 2.88 1.57
C SER A 203 -13.24 1.42 1.47
N PRO A 204 -14.11 1.09 0.50
CA PRO A 204 -14.73 -0.22 0.43
C PRO A 204 -13.73 -1.29 -0.08
N PRO A 205 -13.96 -2.58 0.23
CA PRO A 205 -13.24 -3.67 -0.44
C PRO A 205 -13.60 -3.74 -1.94
N PRO A 206 -12.75 -4.36 -2.79
CA PRO A 206 -12.97 -4.40 -4.24
C PRO A 206 -14.26 -5.08 -4.72
N ALA A 207 -14.85 -5.94 -3.88
CA ALA A 207 -16.10 -6.64 -4.17
C ALA A 207 -17.34 -5.79 -3.87
N ALA A 208 -17.20 -4.63 -3.24
CA ALA A 208 -18.32 -3.79 -2.88
C ALA A 208 -19.12 -3.31 -4.09
N THR A 209 -20.44 -3.34 -3.95
CA THR A 209 -21.40 -2.99 -4.99
C THR A 209 -22.34 -1.85 -4.58
N ARG A 210 -22.50 -1.58 -3.27
CA ARG A 210 -23.38 -0.54 -2.75
C ARG A 210 -22.67 0.31 -1.70
N ILE A 211 -22.86 1.62 -1.78
CA ILE A 211 -22.24 2.58 -0.86
C ILE A 211 -22.89 2.54 0.54
N GLY A 212 -24.20 2.28 0.62
CA GLY A 212 -24.95 2.22 1.88
C GLY A 212 -24.54 1.09 2.82
N ASP A 213 -23.82 0.08 2.32
CA ASP A 213 -23.22 -0.96 3.15
C ASP A 213 -22.04 -0.40 3.99
N PHE A 214 -21.50 0.78 3.63
CA PHE A 214 -20.32 1.42 4.26
C PHE A 214 -20.62 2.80 4.85
N ILE A 215 -21.54 3.56 4.25
CA ILE A 215 -21.93 4.89 4.71
C ILE A 215 -23.44 4.90 4.91
N LYS A 216 -23.88 4.79 6.17
CA LYS A 216 -25.30 4.78 6.55
C LYS A 216 -25.89 6.19 6.70
N ASP A 217 -25.04 7.14 7.09
CA ASP A 217 -25.46 8.52 7.36
C ASP A 217 -25.54 9.33 6.06
N ILE A 218 -26.77 9.65 5.63
CA ILE A 218 -27.00 10.51 4.46
C ILE A 218 -26.32 11.88 4.53
N PRO A 219 -26.20 12.55 5.71
CA PRO A 219 -25.41 13.77 5.80
C PRO A 219 -23.96 13.61 5.30
N VAL A 220 -23.33 12.44 5.50
CA VAL A 220 -21.99 12.18 4.95
C VAL A 220 -22.01 12.14 3.41
N ILE A 221 -23.01 11.47 2.83
CA ILE A 221 -23.20 11.43 1.37
C ILE A 221 -23.42 12.83 0.81
N ARG A 222 -24.28 13.62 1.44
CA ARG A 222 -24.65 14.96 0.97
C ARG A 222 -23.51 15.97 1.18
N ASP A 223 -22.98 16.05 2.40
CA ASP A 223 -22.13 17.17 2.82
C ASP A 223 -20.65 16.89 2.58
N GLU A 224 -20.20 15.63 2.72
CA GLU A 224 -18.79 15.28 2.53
C GLU A 224 -18.49 14.80 1.10
N ILE A 225 -19.46 14.23 0.37
CA ILE A 225 -19.25 13.69 -0.97
C ILE A 225 -19.90 14.57 -2.04
N ALA A 226 -21.23 14.77 -1.99
CA ALA A 226 -21.96 15.47 -3.05
C ALA A 226 -21.66 16.98 -3.10
N ALA A 227 -21.59 17.66 -1.94
CA ALA A 227 -21.34 19.10 -1.90
C ALA A 227 -19.99 19.50 -2.53
N PRO A 228 -18.84 18.83 -2.25
CA PRO A 228 -17.60 19.13 -2.97
C PRO A 228 -17.66 18.89 -4.49
N ILE A 229 -18.45 17.91 -4.95
CA ILE A 229 -18.69 17.67 -6.38
C ILE A 229 -19.46 18.85 -6.98
N PHE A 230 -20.49 19.32 -6.27
CA PHE A 230 -21.30 20.43 -6.72
C PHE A 230 -20.52 21.74 -6.76
N GLU A 231 -19.67 22.00 -5.78
CA GLU A 231 -18.76 23.15 -5.80
C GLU A 231 -17.81 23.10 -7.01
N ALA A 232 -17.22 21.93 -7.30
CA ALA A 232 -16.35 21.75 -8.46
C ALA A 232 -17.11 21.97 -9.78
N ALA A 233 -18.36 21.53 -9.85
CA ALA A 233 -19.25 21.73 -10.99
C ALA A 233 -19.55 23.21 -11.25
N GLU A 234 -19.72 24.02 -10.20
CA GLU A 234 -19.91 25.47 -10.32
C GLU A 234 -18.63 26.21 -10.74
N ARG A 235 -17.45 25.69 -10.38
CA ARG A 235 -16.14 26.24 -10.82
C ARG A 235 -15.84 25.95 -12.30
N CYS A 236 -16.54 25.01 -12.93
CA CYS A 236 -16.38 24.73 -14.35
C CYS A 236 -16.67 25.96 -15.22
N LYS A 237 -16.07 25.99 -16.42
CA LYS A 237 -16.24 27.10 -17.37
C LYS A 237 -16.86 26.61 -18.69
N PRO A 238 -18.14 26.93 -18.96
CA PRO A 238 -19.12 27.54 -18.05
C PRO A 238 -19.57 26.59 -16.92
N PRO A 239 -20.29 27.07 -15.88
CA PRO A 239 -20.76 26.24 -14.78
C PRO A 239 -21.57 25.04 -15.28
N PHE A 240 -21.28 23.84 -14.77
CA PHE A 240 -21.74 22.59 -15.37
C PHE A 240 -23.26 22.41 -15.27
N PHE A 241 -23.83 22.64 -14.09
CA PHE A 241 -25.27 22.44 -13.88
C PHE A 241 -26.14 23.57 -14.40
N LYS A 242 -25.56 24.72 -14.74
CA LYS A 242 -26.29 25.78 -15.45
C LYS A 242 -26.66 25.33 -16.86
N ASP A 243 -25.74 24.63 -17.52
CA ASP A 243 -25.97 24.09 -18.86
C ASP A 243 -26.69 22.74 -18.83
N GLN A 244 -26.44 21.93 -17.81
CA GLN A 244 -26.97 20.56 -17.69
C GLN A 244 -27.55 20.30 -16.28
N PRO A 245 -28.71 20.89 -15.94
CA PRO A 245 -29.28 20.79 -14.59
C PRO A 245 -29.54 19.35 -14.12
N GLN A 246 -29.93 18.46 -15.05
CA GLN A 246 -30.17 17.05 -14.80
C GLN A 246 -28.94 16.29 -14.27
N GLU A 247 -27.73 16.79 -14.53
CA GLU A 247 -26.49 16.16 -14.07
C GLU A 247 -26.37 16.19 -12.55
N LYS A 248 -27.07 17.09 -11.85
CA LYS A 248 -27.17 17.06 -10.37
C LYS A 248 -27.73 15.74 -9.87
N ALA A 249 -28.82 15.26 -10.49
CA ALA A 249 -29.41 13.96 -10.15
C ALA A 249 -28.52 12.80 -10.62
N ASN A 250 -27.79 13.00 -11.72
CA ASN A 250 -26.86 12.00 -12.24
C ASN A 250 -25.68 11.74 -11.30
N ILE A 251 -25.26 12.71 -10.48
CA ILE A 251 -24.27 12.49 -9.41
C ILE A 251 -24.77 11.40 -8.45
N TYR A 252 -26.00 11.51 -7.95
CA TYR A 252 -26.57 10.51 -7.04
C TYR A 252 -26.81 9.16 -7.73
N TYR A 253 -27.14 9.17 -9.02
CA TYR A 253 -27.18 7.95 -9.82
C TYR A 253 -25.83 7.23 -9.84
N HIS A 254 -24.72 7.95 -10.01
CA HIS A 254 -23.39 7.36 -10.01
C HIS A 254 -22.93 6.90 -8.62
N LEU A 255 -23.49 7.48 -7.56
CA LEU A 255 -23.30 7.05 -6.16
C LEU A 255 -24.14 5.81 -5.80
N GLY A 256 -25.11 5.42 -6.63
CA GLY A 256 -25.92 4.21 -6.44
C GLY A 256 -27.33 4.46 -5.88
N PHE A 257 -27.80 5.70 -5.79
CA PHE A 257 -29.11 6.06 -5.21
C PHE A 257 -30.23 6.19 -6.25
N GLY A 258 -29.94 5.99 -7.53
CA GLY A 258 -30.84 6.32 -8.63
C GLY A 258 -30.86 7.82 -8.97
N MET A 259 -31.72 8.22 -9.91
CA MET A 259 -31.91 9.63 -10.28
C MET A 259 -32.76 10.34 -9.21
N THR A 260 -32.11 11.01 -8.28
CA THR A 260 -32.76 11.76 -7.18
C THR A 260 -32.04 13.08 -6.93
N ALA A 261 -32.70 14.06 -6.32
CA ALA A 261 -32.07 15.28 -5.81
C ALA A 261 -31.71 15.17 -4.31
N GLU A 262 -32.40 14.28 -3.59
CA GLU A 262 -32.26 14.08 -2.15
C GLU A 262 -32.17 12.57 -1.89
N PRO A 263 -30.95 12.02 -1.72
CA PRO A 263 -30.78 10.59 -1.50
C PRO A 263 -31.31 10.20 -0.12
N ARG A 264 -32.00 9.05 -0.03
CA ARG A 264 -32.35 8.43 1.25
C ARG A 264 -31.62 7.11 1.46
N PRO A 265 -31.42 6.65 2.71
CA PRO A 265 -30.65 5.43 2.98
C PRO A 265 -31.22 4.21 2.25
N GLU A 266 -32.54 4.11 2.16
CA GLU A 266 -33.26 2.97 1.54
C GLU A 266 -33.08 2.92 0.02
N GLU A 267 -32.55 3.98 -0.57
CA GLU A 267 -32.35 4.11 -2.02
C GLU A 267 -30.97 3.61 -2.47
N SER A 268 -30.06 3.35 -1.52
CA SER A 268 -28.75 2.78 -1.84
C SER A 268 -28.90 1.41 -2.52
N GLY A 269 -28.46 1.33 -3.78
CA GLY A 269 -28.56 0.16 -4.64
C GLY A 269 -29.66 0.26 -5.71
N LYS A 270 -30.42 1.36 -5.78
CA LYS A 270 -31.35 1.64 -6.89
C LYS A 270 -30.62 1.85 -8.23
N SER A 271 -29.34 2.22 -8.19
CA SER A 271 -28.47 2.26 -9.37
C SER A 271 -27.09 1.68 -9.03
N LYS A 272 -26.27 1.49 -10.08
CA LYS A 272 -24.90 1.00 -9.92
C LYS A 272 -24.05 2.05 -9.20
N TRP A 273 -23.29 1.65 -8.18
CA TRP A 273 -22.20 2.48 -7.66
C TRP A 273 -20.99 2.40 -8.62
N TYR A 274 -20.64 3.52 -9.24
CA TYR A 274 -19.63 3.55 -10.30
C TYR A 274 -18.21 3.52 -9.73
N ARG A 275 -17.36 2.66 -10.30
CA ARG A 275 -15.95 2.53 -9.93
C ARG A 275 -15.11 3.68 -10.48
N VAL A 276 -14.05 4.00 -9.74
CA VAL A 276 -13.06 5.00 -10.14
C VAL A 276 -12.32 4.55 -11.40
N PRO A 277 -12.23 5.39 -12.45
CA PRO A 277 -11.44 5.07 -13.62
C PRO A 277 -9.94 5.01 -13.27
N ASN A 278 -9.21 4.08 -13.90
CA ASN A 278 -7.75 3.99 -13.78
C ASN A 278 -7.04 5.12 -14.56
N CYS A 279 -5.73 5.28 -14.32
CA CYS A 279 -4.93 6.33 -14.95
C CYS A 279 -4.97 6.23 -16.49
N SER A 280 -4.93 5.03 -17.06
CA SER A 280 -5.00 4.83 -18.51
C SER A 280 -6.31 5.36 -19.11
N LYS A 281 -7.45 5.08 -18.48
CA LYS A 281 -8.76 5.56 -18.92
C LYS A 281 -8.87 7.08 -18.78
N ILE A 282 -8.34 7.64 -17.70
CA ILE A 282 -8.30 9.11 -17.51
C ILE A 282 -7.46 9.75 -18.61
N GLN A 283 -6.27 9.21 -18.89
CA GLN A 283 -5.38 9.73 -19.92
C GLN A 283 -5.99 9.65 -21.33
N MET A 284 -6.77 8.60 -21.63
CA MET A 284 -7.46 8.49 -22.92
C MET A 284 -8.68 9.42 -23.03
N SER A 285 -9.51 9.50 -21.99
CA SER A 285 -10.78 10.23 -22.05
C SER A 285 -10.67 11.72 -21.71
N ALA A 286 -9.72 12.08 -20.85
CA ALA A 286 -9.49 13.44 -20.39
C ALA A 286 -7.98 13.71 -20.15
N PRO A 287 -7.12 13.63 -21.19
CA PRO A 287 -5.68 13.85 -21.06
C PRO A 287 -5.29 15.14 -20.30
N PRO A 288 -6.00 16.29 -20.45
CA PRO A 288 -5.68 17.50 -19.71
C PRO A 288 -5.81 17.41 -18.19
N LEU A 289 -6.44 16.36 -17.65
CA LEU A 289 -6.48 16.12 -16.20
C LEU A 289 -5.19 15.44 -15.69
N CYS A 290 -4.34 14.91 -16.57
CA CYS A 290 -3.16 14.16 -16.15
C CYS A 290 -1.92 15.06 -16.08
N ASP A 291 -1.57 15.49 -14.86
CA ASP A 291 -0.30 16.16 -14.56
C ASP A 291 0.49 15.39 -13.48
N PRO A 292 1.19 14.29 -13.85
CA PRO A 292 1.67 13.31 -12.89
C PRO A 292 2.97 13.73 -12.19
N ASP A 293 2.95 13.74 -10.85
CA ASP A 293 4.14 13.80 -10.00
C ASP A 293 4.94 12.47 -10.01
N GLU A 294 6.07 12.41 -9.28
CA GLU A 294 6.93 11.23 -9.24
C GLU A 294 6.20 9.96 -8.73
N LEU A 295 5.28 10.12 -7.79
CA LEU A 295 4.51 9.02 -7.23
C LEU A 295 3.44 8.54 -8.22
N CYS A 296 2.74 9.47 -8.86
CA CYS A 296 1.70 9.20 -9.85
C CYS A 296 2.27 8.43 -11.06
N ARG A 297 3.51 8.70 -11.46
CA ARG A 297 4.18 7.94 -12.55
C ARG A 297 4.39 6.46 -12.22
N LYS A 298 4.42 6.10 -10.93
CA LYS A 298 4.61 4.73 -10.44
C LYS A 298 3.30 4.02 -10.12
N ILE A 299 2.16 4.72 -10.17
CA ILE A 299 0.85 4.21 -9.73
C ILE A 299 -0.15 4.30 -10.88
N LYS A 300 -0.93 3.24 -11.06
CA LYS A 300 -1.90 3.14 -12.17
C LYS A 300 -3.34 3.49 -11.80
N ASN A 301 -3.61 3.82 -10.53
CA ASN A 301 -4.95 4.13 -10.04
C ASN A 301 -4.99 5.33 -9.07
N PRO A 302 -5.89 6.31 -9.27
CA PRO A 302 -6.04 7.47 -8.39
C PRO A 302 -6.30 7.14 -6.91
N LEU A 303 -7.09 6.11 -6.62
CA LEU A 303 -7.34 5.67 -5.23
C LEU A 303 -6.08 5.12 -4.59
N THR A 304 -5.31 4.32 -5.33
CA THR A 304 -4.03 3.79 -4.83
C THR A 304 -3.07 4.93 -4.49
N TYR A 305 -3.04 5.98 -5.31
CA TYR A 305 -2.25 7.19 -5.01
C TYR A 305 -2.70 7.82 -3.68
N TYR A 306 -4.00 8.07 -3.55
CA TYR A 306 -4.57 8.73 -2.38
C TYR A 306 -4.34 7.95 -1.09
N PHE A 307 -4.67 6.65 -1.08
CA PHE A 307 -4.48 5.82 0.11
C PHE A 307 -3.02 5.61 0.45
N ARG A 308 -2.12 5.59 -0.55
CA ARG A 308 -0.68 5.55 -0.30
C ARG A 308 -0.19 6.83 0.35
N ARG A 309 -0.59 8.02 -0.12
CA ARG A 309 -0.26 9.30 0.53
C ARG A 309 -0.78 9.37 1.97
N LEU A 310 -2.01 8.90 2.20
CA LEU A 310 -2.56 8.80 3.55
C LEU A 310 -1.78 7.85 4.44
N SER A 311 -1.39 6.68 3.91
CA SER A 311 -0.58 5.72 4.65
C SER A 311 0.81 6.29 4.98
N GLU A 312 1.47 6.94 4.01
CA GLU A 312 2.77 7.60 4.21
C GLU A 312 2.68 8.70 5.28
N HIS A 313 1.62 9.50 5.28
CA HIS A 313 1.41 10.54 6.29
C HIS A 313 1.05 9.99 7.68
N ALA A 314 0.17 8.99 7.76
CA ALA A 314 -0.17 8.34 9.03
C ALA A 314 1.07 7.70 9.67
N ARG A 315 2.00 7.19 8.85
CA ARG A 315 3.27 6.60 9.29
C ARG A 315 4.34 7.63 9.67
N SER A 316 4.25 8.87 9.18
CA SER A 316 5.16 9.97 9.60
C SER A 316 4.64 10.76 10.81
N GLY A 317 3.33 10.76 11.05
CA GLY A 317 2.69 11.45 12.18
C GLY A 317 2.77 10.74 13.55
N THR A 318 3.19 9.48 13.59
CA THR A 318 3.42 8.71 14.84
C THR A 318 4.83 8.88 15.42
N GLY A 319 5.59 9.89 14.98
CA GLY A 319 6.93 10.23 15.47
C GLY A 319 7.04 11.59 16.16
N GLY A 320 5.95 12.08 16.77
CA GLY A 320 5.92 13.30 17.59
C GLY A 320 5.55 12.99 19.03
#